data_AF-A0A7Y4VL68-F1
#
_entry.id   AF-A0A7Y4VL68-F1
#
_cell.length_a   1.000
_cell.length_b   1.000
_cell.length_c   1.000
_cell.angle_alpha   90.00
_cell.angle_beta   90.00
_cell.angle_gamma   90.00
#
_symmetry.space_group_name_H-M   'P 1'
#
loop_
_entity.id
_entity.type
_entity.pdbx_description
1 polymer ?
#
loop_
_entity_poly.entity_id
_entity_poly.type
_entity_poly.pdbx_seq_one_letter_code
_entity_poly.pdbx_strand_id
1 'polypeptide(L)'
;MKPTFQILTLLIFFTSCSTSKSELNDINNIEIGMTVNEVIGQLKINDSDLYIIQEPPLIYRGINAVVHDSIEIGISFERTPANPNNISKKKGLEIVKNLKINGFAWKIKNGEGKVIGERPKFWTE
;
A
#
# COMPACT_ATOMS: atom_id res chain seq x y z
N MET A 1 56.14 13.31 26.10
CA MET A 1 55.15 13.20 25.01
C MET A 1 54.04 12.27 25.48
N LYS A 2 52.79 12.75 25.57
CA LYS A 2 51.61 11.95 25.96
C LYS A 2 50.78 11.72 24.69
N PRO A 3 50.35 10.49 24.37
CA PRO A 3 49.36 10.30 23.32
C PRO A 3 47.96 10.44 23.94
N THR A 4 47.21 11.44 23.48
CA THR A 4 45.75 11.52 23.68
C THR A 4 45.07 10.57 22.71
N PHE A 5 44.53 9.47 23.23
CA PHE A 5 43.61 8.61 22.48
C PHE A 5 42.21 9.24 22.51
N GLN A 6 41.77 9.81 21.39
CA GLN A 6 40.37 10.12 21.14
C GLN A 6 39.64 8.81 20.83
N ILE A 7 38.79 8.36 21.74
CA ILE A 7 37.85 7.27 21.46
C ILE A 7 36.64 7.91 20.78
N LEU A 8 36.50 7.60 19.48
CA LEU A 8 35.39 7.98 18.63
C LEU A 8 34.12 7.26 19.13
N THR A 9 33.20 8.02 19.73
CA THR A 9 31.90 7.50 20.16
C THR A 9 31.08 7.10 18.95
N LEU A 10 30.94 5.79 18.71
CA LEU A 10 30.06 5.24 17.69
C LEU A 10 28.60 5.39 18.16
N LEU A 11 27.91 6.43 17.68
CA LEU A 11 26.46 6.55 17.82
C LEU A 11 25.79 5.46 17.00
N ILE A 12 25.33 4.41 17.67
CA ILE A 12 24.42 3.42 17.07
C ILE A 12 23.02 4.05 17.09
N PHE A 13 22.59 4.59 15.95
CA PHE A 13 21.19 4.95 15.73
C PHE A 13 20.38 3.66 15.64
N PHE A 14 19.81 3.21 16.76
CA PHE A 14 18.65 2.34 16.74
C PHE A 14 17.45 3.20 16.32
N THR A 15 17.20 3.31 15.03
CA THR A 15 15.90 3.75 14.54
C THR A 15 14.89 2.67 14.88
N SER A 16 14.27 2.82 16.05
CA SER A 16 13.07 2.08 16.42
C SER A 16 12.03 2.32 15.34
N CYS A 17 11.78 1.30 14.51
CA CYS A 17 10.68 1.27 13.56
C CYS A 17 9.38 1.14 14.35
N SER A 18 8.92 2.22 14.98
CA SER A 18 7.57 2.29 15.51
C SER A 18 6.65 2.61 14.35
N THR A 19 6.15 1.58 13.67
CA THR A 19 4.92 1.71 12.88
C THR A 19 3.89 2.32 13.82
N SER A 20 3.55 3.59 13.61
CA SER A 20 2.93 4.38 14.66
C SER A 20 1.50 3.88 14.89
N LYS A 21 1.01 3.84 16.15
CA LYS A 21 -0.38 3.43 16.45
C LYS A 21 -1.42 4.24 15.65
N SER A 22 -1.06 5.45 15.21
CA SER A 22 -1.88 6.28 14.33
C SER A 22 -2.07 5.68 12.94
N GLU A 23 -1.03 5.11 12.35
CA GLU A 23 -1.07 4.54 10.99
C GLU A 23 -1.99 3.30 10.92
N LEU A 24 -1.94 2.46 11.96
CA LEU A 24 -2.84 1.31 12.05
C LEU A 24 -4.29 1.74 12.28
N ASN A 25 -4.54 2.87 12.95
CA ASN A 25 -5.89 3.41 13.07
C ASN A 25 -6.43 3.86 11.71
N ASP A 26 -5.63 4.56 10.91
CA ASP A 26 -6.05 5.02 9.58
C ASP A 26 -6.36 3.84 8.65
N ILE A 27 -5.58 2.75 8.74
CA ILE A 27 -5.82 1.49 8.01
C ILE A 27 -7.08 0.77 8.50
N ASN A 28 -7.33 0.76 9.81
CA ASN A 28 -8.50 0.09 10.38
C ASN A 28 -9.81 0.82 10.11
N ASN A 29 -9.75 2.09 9.72
CA ASN A 29 -10.90 2.91 9.32
C ASN A 29 -11.27 2.72 7.84
N ILE A 30 -10.59 1.83 7.10
CA ILE A 30 -10.96 1.53 5.70
C ILE A 30 -12.18 0.62 5.67
N GLU A 31 -13.19 1.04 4.90
CA GLU A 31 -14.46 0.36 4.77
C GLU A 31 -14.80 0.03 3.32
N ILE A 32 -15.56 -1.04 3.13
CA ILE A 32 -16.07 -1.42 1.81
C ILE A 32 -17.06 -0.38 1.31
N GLY A 33 -16.99 -0.04 0.02
CA GLY A 33 -17.81 1.00 -0.59
C GLY A 33 -17.14 2.37 -0.66
N MET A 34 -16.03 2.58 0.05
CA MET A 34 -15.10 3.70 -0.21
C MET A 34 -14.55 3.61 -1.63
N THR A 35 -14.26 4.73 -2.25
CA THR A 35 -13.54 4.80 -3.52
C THR A 35 -12.06 4.55 -3.32
N VAL A 36 -11.39 4.06 -4.37
CA VAL A 36 -9.93 3.89 -4.39
C VAL A 36 -9.22 5.21 -4.02
N ASN A 37 -9.72 6.35 -4.50
CA ASN A 37 -9.16 7.67 -4.19
C ASN A 37 -9.26 8.04 -2.70
N GLU A 38 -10.38 7.71 -2.05
CA GLU A 38 -10.54 7.94 -0.60
C GLU A 38 -9.55 7.09 0.21
N VAL A 39 -9.37 5.82 -0.16
CA VAL A 39 -8.37 4.94 0.51
C VAL A 39 -6.96 5.49 0.34
N ILE A 40 -6.57 5.86 -0.89
CA ILE A 40 -5.25 6.43 -1.19
C ILE A 40 -5.02 7.71 -0.38
N GLY A 41 -6.03 8.60 -0.34
CA GLY A 41 -5.95 9.86 0.40
C GLY A 41 -5.85 9.66 1.91
N GLN A 42 -6.65 8.75 2.47
CA GLN A 42 -6.65 8.43 3.90
C GLN A 42 -5.31 7.84 4.34
N LEU A 43 -4.73 6.95 3.53
CA LEU A 43 -3.44 6.31 3.81
C LEU A 43 -2.24 7.13 3.31
N LYS A 44 -2.48 8.32 2.73
CA LYS A 44 -1.46 9.23 2.18
C LYS A 44 -0.45 8.52 1.27
N ILE A 45 -0.94 7.63 0.41
CA ILE A 45 -0.10 6.82 -0.48
C ILE A 45 0.27 7.66 -1.69
N ASN A 46 1.54 7.71 -2.06
CA ASN A 46 1.95 8.39 -3.29
C ASN A 46 1.58 7.54 -4.51
N ASP A 47 1.20 8.19 -5.60
CA ASP A 47 0.94 7.52 -6.88
C ASP A 47 2.11 6.64 -7.35
N SER A 48 3.36 7.00 -7.00
CA SER A 48 4.56 6.22 -7.29
C SER A 48 4.53 4.82 -6.67
N ASP A 49 3.89 4.68 -5.53
CA ASP A 49 3.92 3.47 -4.68
C ASP A 49 2.76 2.53 -5.02
N LEU A 50 1.79 3.00 -5.80
CA LEU A 50 0.65 2.22 -6.27
C LEU A 50 1.04 1.33 -7.46
N TYR A 51 0.65 0.06 -7.41
CA TYR A 51 0.83 -0.88 -8.51
C TYR A 51 -0.52 -1.47 -8.92
N ILE A 52 -1.00 -1.13 -10.12
CA ILE A 52 -2.26 -1.66 -10.64
C ILE A 52 -2.07 -3.10 -11.08
N ILE A 53 -2.91 -3.99 -10.57
CA ILE A 53 -2.98 -5.38 -10.98
C ILE A 53 -3.85 -5.48 -12.23
N GLN A 54 -3.21 -5.89 -13.33
CA GLN A 54 -3.86 -6.15 -14.60
C GLN A 54 -3.80 -7.65 -14.94
N GLU A 55 -4.94 -8.24 -15.28
CA GLU A 55 -5.04 -9.65 -15.68
C GLU A 55 -5.37 -9.80 -17.16
N PRO A 56 -5.01 -10.91 -17.79
CA PRO A 56 -5.58 -11.29 -19.08
C PRO A 56 -7.10 -11.52 -18.99
N PRO A 57 -7.88 -11.19 -20.04
CA PRO A 57 -7.51 -10.31 -21.16
C PRO A 57 -7.76 -8.83 -20.80
N LEU A 58 -6.70 -8.11 -20.39
CA LEU A 58 -6.71 -6.67 -20.11
C LEU A 58 -7.80 -6.22 -19.13
N ILE A 59 -7.77 -6.72 -17.90
CA ILE A 59 -8.73 -6.36 -16.84
C ILE A 59 -7.97 -5.77 -15.66
N TYR A 60 -8.31 -4.54 -15.26
CA TYR A 60 -7.90 -4.00 -13.97
C TYR A 60 -8.69 -4.69 -12.85
N ARG A 61 -7.96 -5.26 -11.89
CA ARG A 61 -8.54 -6.05 -10.80
C ARG A 61 -8.35 -5.43 -9.42
N GLY A 62 -7.30 -4.65 -9.26
CA GLY A 62 -6.96 -4.09 -7.97
C GLY A 62 -5.68 -3.29 -8.00
N ILE A 63 -5.25 -2.88 -6.82
CA ILE A 63 -4.01 -2.16 -6.58
C ILE A 63 -3.27 -2.84 -5.43
N ASN A 64 -1.95 -2.96 -5.56
CA ASN A 64 -1.04 -3.20 -4.44
C ASN A 64 -0.28 -1.91 -4.12
N ALA A 65 0.06 -1.71 -2.85
CA ALA A 65 0.98 -0.66 -2.46
C ALA A 65 1.76 -1.06 -1.21
N VAL A 66 2.90 -0.43 -1.00
CA VAL A 66 3.62 -0.48 0.28
C VAL A 66 3.49 0.89 0.93
N VAL A 67 2.97 0.90 2.14
CA VAL A 67 2.76 2.08 2.97
C VAL A 67 3.78 2.05 4.11
N HIS A 68 4.46 3.18 4.35
CA HIS A 68 5.42 3.36 5.45
C HIS A 68 6.47 2.23 5.55
N ASP A 69 7.04 1.85 4.40
CA ASP A 69 8.15 0.87 4.21
C ASP A 69 7.92 -0.56 4.71
N SER A 70 6.84 -0.81 5.43
CA SER A 70 6.64 -2.03 6.23
C SER A 70 5.23 -2.61 6.17
N ILE A 71 4.24 -1.84 5.69
CA ILE A 71 2.86 -2.30 5.55
C ILE A 71 2.57 -2.50 4.08
N GLU A 72 2.23 -3.72 3.70
CA GLU A 72 1.77 -4.01 2.35
C GLU A 72 0.24 -3.99 2.36
N ILE A 73 -0.36 -3.33 1.37
CA ILE A 73 -1.81 -3.30 1.18
C ILE A 73 -2.22 -3.84 -0.18
N GLY A 74 -3.42 -4.41 -0.23
CA GLY A 74 -4.11 -4.83 -1.44
C GLY A 74 -5.52 -4.26 -1.45
N ILE A 75 -5.91 -3.59 -2.54
CA ILE A 75 -7.23 -3.02 -2.75
C ILE A 75 -7.88 -3.74 -3.94
N SER A 76 -9.03 -4.38 -3.74
CA SER A 76 -9.83 -4.91 -4.85
C SER A 76 -11.05 -4.05 -5.12
N PHE A 77 -11.45 -4.03 -6.38
CA PHE A 77 -12.65 -3.36 -6.88
C PHE A 77 -13.24 -4.19 -8.02
N GLU A 78 -14.36 -3.74 -8.58
CA GLU A 78 -15.01 -4.41 -9.70
C GLU A 78 -14.07 -4.58 -10.91
N ARG A 79 -14.08 -5.77 -11.50
CA ARG A 79 -13.28 -6.10 -12.70
C ARG A 79 -13.58 -5.10 -13.82
N THR A 80 -12.62 -4.24 -14.11
CA THR A 80 -12.81 -3.13 -15.06
C THR A 80 -11.97 -3.40 -16.31
N PRO A 81 -12.57 -3.47 -17.51
CA PRO A 81 -11.83 -3.62 -18.76
C PRO A 81 -10.82 -2.48 -18.96
N ALA A 82 -9.57 -2.85 -19.23
CA ALA A 82 -8.53 -1.93 -19.62
C ALA A 82 -8.58 -1.70 -21.14
N ASN A 83 -8.43 -0.45 -21.55
CA ASN A 83 -8.32 -0.11 -22.96
C ASN A 83 -6.88 -0.44 -23.43
N PRO A 84 -6.71 -1.29 -24.47
CA PRO A 84 -5.40 -1.71 -24.97
C PRO A 84 -4.50 -0.56 -25.39
N ASN A 85 -5.08 0.58 -25.79
CA ASN A 85 -4.35 1.76 -26.22
C ASN A 85 -3.90 2.65 -25.03
N ASN A 86 -4.33 2.31 -23.80
CA ASN A 86 -4.21 3.16 -22.61
C ASN A 86 -3.73 2.38 -21.37
N ILE A 87 -2.83 1.42 -21.54
CA ILE A 87 -2.29 0.55 -20.48
C ILE A 87 -1.26 1.23 -19.54
N SER A 88 -1.06 2.55 -19.64
CA SER A 88 -0.09 3.21 -18.77
C SER A 88 -0.61 3.29 -17.33
N LYS A 89 0.28 3.15 -16.35
CA LYS A 89 -0.04 3.24 -14.92
C LYS A 89 -0.88 4.48 -14.60
N LYS A 90 -0.49 5.66 -15.11
CA LYS A 90 -1.22 6.92 -14.89
C LYS A 90 -2.67 6.85 -15.42
N LYS A 91 -2.87 6.36 -16.64
CA LYS A 91 -4.22 6.23 -17.23
C LYS A 91 -5.05 5.18 -16.50
N GLY A 92 -4.43 4.08 -16.10
CA GLY A 92 -5.07 3.07 -15.26
C GLY A 92 -5.55 3.66 -13.94
N LEU A 93 -4.70 4.44 -13.25
CA LEU A 93 -5.05 5.07 -11.97
C LEU A 93 -6.22 6.06 -12.14
N GLU A 94 -6.20 6.87 -13.19
CA GLU A 94 -7.32 7.78 -13.53
C GLU A 94 -8.66 7.05 -13.71
N ILE A 95 -8.62 5.83 -14.27
CA ILE A 95 -9.82 5.01 -14.46
C ILE A 95 -10.30 4.42 -13.13
N VAL A 96 -9.38 3.83 -12.35
CA VAL A 96 -9.76 3.04 -11.17
C VAL A 96 -9.96 3.87 -9.90
N LYS A 97 -9.43 5.10 -9.83
CA LYS A 97 -9.50 5.94 -8.61
C LYS A 97 -10.92 6.23 -8.14
N ASN A 98 -11.89 6.26 -9.06
CA ASN A 98 -13.30 6.52 -8.74
C ASN A 98 -14.10 5.24 -8.49
N LEU A 99 -13.51 4.06 -8.65
CA LEU A 99 -14.19 2.80 -8.39
C LEU A 99 -14.32 2.58 -6.89
N LYS A 100 -15.46 2.03 -6.48
CA LYS A 100 -15.66 1.57 -5.10
C LYS A 100 -14.87 0.29 -4.86
N ILE A 101 -14.19 0.24 -3.73
CA ILE A 101 -13.49 -0.96 -3.28
C ILE A 101 -14.55 -1.96 -2.80
N ASN A 102 -14.36 -3.22 -3.19
CA ASN A 102 -15.15 -4.35 -2.71
C ASN A 102 -14.33 -5.25 -1.76
N GLY A 103 -13.03 -4.97 -1.63
CA GLY A 103 -12.13 -5.69 -0.76
C GLY A 103 -10.87 -4.90 -0.45
N PHE A 104 -10.34 -5.11 0.75
CA PHE A 104 -9.14 -4.49 1.25
C PHE A 104 -8.38 -5.48 2.13
N ALA A 105 -7.06 -5.58 1.93
CA ALA A 105 -6.19 -6.39 2.76
C ALA A 105 -4.95 -5.58 3.13
N TRP A 106 -4.41 -5.82 4.32
CA TRP A 106 -3.12 -5.28 4.72
C TRP A 106 -2.35 -6.29 5.56
N LYS A 107 -1.01 -6.22 5.51
CA LYS A 107 -0.12 -6.98 6.40
C LYS A 107 1.12 -6.16 6.72
N ILE A 108 1.60 -6.27 7.96
CA ILE A 108 2.95 -5.85 8.30
C ILE A 108 3.90 -6.96 7.81
N LYS A 109 4.99 -6.63 7.13
CA LYS A 109 5.92 -7.60 6.50
C LYS A 109 6.30 -8.79 7.39
N ASN A 110 6.42 -8.58 8.69
CA ASN A 110 6.75 -9.60 9.69
C ASN A 110 5.74 -9.63 10.85
N GLY A 111 4.47 -9.31 10.59
CA GLY A 111 3.49 -9.15 11.65
C GLY A 111 2.08 -9.52 11.24
N GLU A 112 1.12 -8.99 11.99
CA GLU A 112 -0.29 -9.24 11.75
C GLU A 112 -0.78 -8.52 10.49
N GLY A 113 -1.91 -9.02 10.00
CA GLY A 113 -2.63 -8.45 8.88
C GLY A 113 -4.12 -8.70 9.02
N LYS A 114 -4.90 -8.05 8.16
CA LYS A 114 -6.35 -8.17 8.15
C LYS A 114 -6.88 -8.09 6.73
N VAL A 115 -8.00 -8.78 6.50
CA VAL A 115 -8.80 -8.69 5.28
C VAL A 115 -10.18 -8.14 5.64
N ILE A 116 -10.71 -7.24 4.83
CA ILE A 116 -12.02 -6.62 4.93
C ILE A 116 -12.71 -6.80 3.57
N GLY A 117 -13.96 -7.30 3.56
CA GLY A 117 -14.70 -7.58 2.33
C GLY A 117 -14.15 -8.76 1.53
N GLU A 118 -14.14 -8.64 0.20
CA GLU A 118 -13.55 -9.66 -0.67
C GLU A 118 -12.03 -9.72 -0.47
N ARG A 119 -11.47 -10.92 -0.32
CA ARG A 119 -10.01 -11.07 -0.33
C ARG A 119 -9.49 -10.69 -1.73
N PRO A 120 -8.59 -9.70 -1.87
CA PRO A 120 -8.00 -9.39 -3.17
C PRO A 120 -7.26 -10.63 -3.69
N LYS A 121 -7.71 -11.23 -4.79
CA LYS A 121 -7.21 -12.59 -5.16
C LYS A 121 -5.74 -12.63 -5.63
N PHE A 122 -5.16 -11.47 -5.90
CA PHE A 122 -3.73 -11.31 -6.16
C PHE A 122 -2.89 -11.22 -4.87
N TRP A 123 -3.55 -11.18 -3.72
CA TRP A 123 -2.93 -11.15 -2.41
C TRP A 123 -2.71 -12.58 -1.89
N THR A 124 -1.45 -12.97 -1.80
CA THR A 124 -1.02 -14.20 -1.13
C THR A 124 -0.36 -13.81 0.20
N GLU A 125 -0.78 -14.45 1.29
CA GLU A 125 -0.25 -14.22 2.63
C GLU A 125 1.21 -14.69 2.72
#